data_AF-A0A837HHH2-F1
#
_entry.id   AF-A0A837HHH2-F1
#
_cell.length_a   1.000
_cell.length_b   1.000
_cell.length_c   1.000
_cell.angle_alpha   90.00
_cell.angle_beta   90.00
_cell.angle_gamma   90.00
#
_symmetry.space_group_name_H-M   'P 1'
#
loop_
_entity.id
_entity.type
_entity.pdbx_description
1 polymer ?
#
loop_
_entity_poly.entity_id
_entity_poly.type
_entity_poly.pdbx_seq_one_letter_code
_entity_poly.pdbx_strand_id
1 'polypeptide(L)'
;MKALCDGKLLSARTASGYGGVAAASCELDGQAVTVVYGHIKLSSITFKIGDQMKAGDFLANLGTGFSNETDGERKHLHLGIHKGANINILGYVQNKNQLDDWIDPSKYLQ
;
A
#
# COMPACT_ATOMS: atom_id res chain seq x y z
N MET A 1 0.03 -1.83 11.19
CA MET A 1 -0.91 -1.93 10.05
C MET A 1 -1.01 -3.39 9.63
N LYS A 2 -2.13 -3.80 9.04
CA LYS A 2 -2.36 -5.19 8.61
C LYS A 2 -2.60 -5.28 7.11
N ALA A 3 -2.18 -6.37 6.48
CA ALA A 3 -2.47 -6.63 5.07
C ALA A 3 -4.00 -6.60 4.86
N LEU A 4 -4.45 -5.85 3.86
CA LEU A 4 -5.89 -5.68 3.57
C LEU A 4 -6.54 -6.99 3.13
N CYS A 5 -5.80 -7.83 2.41
CA CYS A 5 -6.30 -9.00 1.71
C CYS A 5 -5.17 -10.03 1.49
N ASP A 6 -5.58 -11.22 1.08
CA ASP A 6 -4.66 -12.27 0.67
C ASP A 6 -3.89 -11.86 -0.59
N GLY A 7 -2.59 -12.12 -0.59
CA GLY A 7 -1.76 -11.84 -1.77
C GLY A 7 -0.27 -11.89 -1.47
N LYS A 8 0.55 -11.32 -2.36
CA LYS A 8 2.01 -11.36 -2.23
C LYS A 8 2.59 -9.97 -2.04
N LEU A 9 3.63 -9.86 -1.23
CA LEU A 9 4.40 -8.62 -1.18
C LEU A 9 5.17 -8.46 -2.50
N LEU A 10 4.89 -7.39 -3.25
CA LEU A 10 5.52 -7.14 -4.57
C LEU A 10 6.71 -6.18 -4.47
N SER A 11 6.65 -5.23 -3.54
CA SER A 11 7.70 -4.22 -3.35
C SER A 11 7.68 -3.69 -1.92
N ALA A 12 8.85 -3.35 -1.39
CA ALA A 12 9.03 -2.61 -0.14
C ALA A 12 10.29 -1.75 -0.28
N ARG A 13 10.14 -0.43 -0.28
CA ARG A 13 11.25 0.52 -0.53
C ARG A 13 10.90 1.93 -0.08
N THR A 14 11.86 2.84 -0.15
CA THR A 14 11.61 4.28 0.02
C THR A 14 11.12 4.91 -1.29
N ALA A 15 10.26 5.92 -1.19
CA ALA A 15 9.84 6.77 -2.31
C ALA A 15 9.56 8.21 -1.84
N SER A 16 9.86 9.19 -2.70
CA SER A 16 9.47 10.59 -2.44
C SER A 16 7.94 10.72 -2.43
N GLY A 17 7.44 11.53 -1.51
CA GLY A 17 6.02 11.69 -1.17
C GLY A 17 5.50 10.64 -0.18
N TYR A 18 6.28 9.60 0.13
CA TYR A 18 5.83 8.47 0.97
C TYR A 18 6.71 8.20 2.18
N GLY A 19 8.03 8.38 2.03
CA GLY A 19 8.99 7.78 2.94
C GLY A 19 9.01 6.29 2.66
N GLY A 20 8.68 5.44 3.64
CA GLY A 20 8.53 4.01 3.40
C GLY A 20 7.22 3.66 2.67
N VAL A 21 7.31 2.85 1.62
CA VAL A 21 6.17 2.34 0.85
C VAL A 21 6.31 0.85 0.56
N ALA A 22 5.19 0.14 0.64
CA ALA A 22 5.06 -1.24 0.18
C ALA A 22 3.89 -1.37 -0.81
N ALA A 23 4.02 -2.29 -1.75
CA ALA A 23 2.95 -2.68 -2.68
C ALA A 23 2.74 -4.18 -2.61
N ALA A 24 1.48 -4.61 -2.59
CA ALA A 24 1.10 -6.01 -2.53
C ALA A 24 0.08 -6.34 -3.62
N SER A 25 0.19 -7.54 -4.19
CA SER A 25 -0.92 -8.08 -4.99
C SER A 25 -2.06 -8.47 -4.07
N CYS A 26 -3.25 -8.50 -4.61
CA CYS A 26 -4.47 -8.77 -3.89
C CYS A 26 -5.56 -9.21 -4.86
N GLU A 27 -6.55 -9.91 -4.36
CA GLU A 27 -7.80 -10.16 -5.07
C GLU A 27 -8.97 -9.62 -4.24
N LEU A 28 -9.74 -8.70 -4.81
CA LEU A 28 -10.96 -8.13 -4.21
C LEU A 28 -12.11 -8.38 -5.18
N ASP A 29 -13.19 -8.99 -4.69
CA ASP A 29 -14.40 -9.29 -5.47
C ASP A 29 -14.11 -10.05 -6.78
N GLY A 30 -13.14 -10.98 -6.76
CA GLY A 30 -12.71 -11.75 -7.94
C GLY A 30 -11.88 -10.95 -8.96
N GLN A 31 -11.50 -9.71 -8.63
CA GLN A 31 -10.66 -8.87 -9.46
C GLN A 31 -9.24 -8.77 -8.87
N ALA A 32 -8.23 -8.98 -9.71
CA ALA A 32 -6.85 -8.71 -9.35
C ALA A 32 -6.62 -7.21 -9.16
N VAL A 33 -6.03 -6.84 -8.03
CA VAL A 33 -5.69 -5.46 -7.68
C VAL A 33 -4.30 -5.39 -7.04
N THR A 34 -3.74 -4.19 -7.01
CA THR A 34 -2.52 -3.87 -6.27
C THR A 34 -2.84 -2.88 -5.17
N VAL A 35 -2.43 -3.19 -3.94
CA VAL A 35 -2.63 -2.34 -2.76
C VAL A 35 -1.32 -1.68 -2.38
N VAL A 36 -1.34 -0.37 -2.19
CA VAL A 36 -0.20 0.45 -1.79
C VAL A 36 -0.36 0.90 -0.34
N TYR A 37 0.68 0.67 0.46
CA TYR A 37 0.78 1.07 1.85
C TYR A 37 1.95 2.03 2.02
N GLY A 38 1.67 3.30 2.27
CA GLY A 38 2.67 4.36 2.44
C GLY A 38 2.84 4.82 3.88
N HIS A 39 3.89 5.62 4.11
CA HIS A 39 4.25 6.15 5.43
C HIS A 39 4.50 5.05 6.47
N ILE A 40 5.13 3.95 6.05
CA ILE A 40 5.41 2.78 6.90
C ILE A 40 6.88 2.70 7.31
N LYS A 41 7.14 2.09 8.46
CA LYS A 41 8.50 1.77 8.91
C LYS A 41 9.00 0.50 8.22
N LEU A 42 9.79 0.64 7.16
CA LEU A 42 10.26 -0.50 6.35
C LEU A 42 11.01 -1.56 7.18
N SER A 43 11.79 -1.15 8.18
CA SER A 43 12.54 -2.08 9.04
C SER A 43 11.64 -2.95 9.94
N SER A 44 10.33 -2.71 9.95
CA SER A 44 9.35 -3.50 10.70
C SER A 44 8.56 -4.48 9.82
N ILE A 45 8.83 -4.50 8.52
CA ILE A 45 8.24 -5.47 7.60
C ILE A 45 8.81 -6.86 7.91
N THR A 46 7.93 -7.83 8.13
CA THR A 46 8.30 -9.22 8.44
C THR A 46 8.32 -10.13 7.21
N PHE A 47 7.70 -9.71 6.11
CA PHE A 47 7.61 -10.45 4.86
C PHE A 47 8.73 -10.05 3.88
N LYS A 48 9.21 -11.00 3.09
CA LYS A 48 10.10 -10.75 1.95
C LYS A 48 9.29 -10.52 0.68
N ILE A 49 9.90 -9.87 -0.30
CA ILE A 49 9.28 -9.73 -1.63
C ILE A 49 9.04 -11.14 -2.20
N GLY A 50 7.82 -11.39 -2.63
CA GLY A 50 7.33 -12.68 -3.12
C GLY A 50 6.60 -13.53 -2.07
N ASP A 51 6.74 -13.22 -0.78
CA ASP A 51 6.06 -13.97 0.28
C ASP A 51 4.55 -13.79 0.22
N GLN A 52 3.83 -14.86 0.54
CA GLN A 52 2.38 -14.87 0.64
C GLN A 52 1.95 -14.31 2.01
N MET A 53 0.99 -13.39 1.97
CA MET A 53 0.33 -12.77 3.12
C MET A 53 -1.14 -13.16 3.12
N LYS A 54 -1.74 -13.19 4.31
CA LYS A 54 -3.18 -13.32 4.52
C LYS A 54 -3.79 -12.00 4.96
N ALA A 55 -5.07 -11.82 4.63
CA ALA A 55 -5.86 -10.70 5.13
C ALA A 55 -5.78 -10.64 6.66
N GLY A 56 -5.44 -9.47 7.20
CA GLY A 56 -5.30 -9.26 8.64
C GLY A 56 -3.92 -9.59 9.23
N ASP A 57 -3.00 -10.17 8.46
CA ASP A 57 -1.62 -10.38 8.90
C ASP A 57 -0.94 -9.06 9.23
N PHE A 58 -0.11 -9.05 10.27
CA PHE A 58 0.72 -7.88 10.57
C PHE A 58 1.73 -7.69 9.43
N LEU A 59 1.66 -6.55 8.72
CA LEU A 59 2.61 -6.24 7.65
C LEU A 59 3.75 -5.36 8.15
N ALA A 60 3.42 -4.25 8.80
CA ALA A 60 4.40 -3.24 9.23
C ALA A 60 3.86 -2.34 10.34
N ASN A 61 4.75 -1.66 11.04
CA ASN A 61 4.43 -0.48 11.83
C ASN A 61 4.27 0.74 10.93
N LEU A 62 3.43 1.69 11.36
CA LEU A 62 3.45 3.04 10.78
C LEU A 62 4.79 3.70 11.06
N GLY A 63 5.26 4.49 10.10
CA GLY A 63 6.45 5.30 10.22
C GLY A 63 6.34 6.31 11.34
N THR A 64 7.50 6.72 11.83
CA THR A 64 7.63 7.83 12.77
C THR A 64 7.25 9.12 12.03
N GLY A 65 6.31 9.88 12.59
CA GLY A 65 5.87 11.14 11.98
C GLY A 65 7.01 12.15 11.90
N PHE A 66 6.96 13.04 10.90
CA PHE A 66 7.95 14.09 10.65
C PHE A 66 9.38 13.54 10.50
N SER A 67 9.51 12.36 9.90
CA SER A 67 10.80 11.68 9.71
C SER A 67 10.95 11.17 8.27
N ASN A 68 12.13 10.62 7.95
CA ASN A 68 12.37 9.99 6.65
C ASN A 68 11.45 8.78 6.39
N GLU A 69 10.91 8.13 7.43
CA GLU A 69 9.95 7.03 7.28
C GLU A 69 8.60 7.51 6.72
N THR A 70 8.31 8.80 6.80
CA THR A 70 7.06 9.45 6.38
C THR A 70 7.27 10.58 5.37
N ASP A 71 8.51 10.78 4.91
CA ASP A 71 8.93 11.93 4.08
C ASP A 71 8.57 13.29 4.70
N GLY A 72 8.65 13.38 6.03
CA GLY A 72 8.33 14.60 6.77
C GLY A 72 6.84 14.80 7.08
N GLU A 73 5.95 13.91 6.62
CA GLU A 73 4.52 13.99 6.93
C GLU A 73 4.18 13.54 8.36
N ARG A 74 3.02 13.99 8.87
CA ARG A 74 2.51 13.49 10.16
C ARG A 74 2.29 11.98 10.09
N LYS A 75 2.31 11.30 11.24
CA LYS A 75 2.04 9.85 11.29
C LYS A 75 0.62 9.52 10.82
N HIS A 76 0.50 8.81 9.70
CA HIS A 76 -0.75 8.27 9.19
C HIS A 76 -0.46 7.11 8.23
N LEU A 77 -1.50 6.40 7.77
CA LEU A 77 -1.39 5.42 6.69
C LEU A 77 -1.83 6.09 5.39
N HIS A 78 -0.99 6.02 4.34
CA HIS A 78 -1.47 6.24 2.98
C HIS A 78 -1.89 4.88 2.41
N LEU A 79 -3.15 4.76 1.99
CA LEU A 79 -3.70 3.53 1.42
C LEU A 79 -4.27 3.82 0.03
N GLY A 80 -3.80 3.07 -0.96
CA GLY A 80 -4.33 3.12 -2.33
C GLY A 80 -4.63 1.72 -2.85
N ILE A 81 -5.70 1.58 -3.62
CA ILE A 81 -6.08 0.33 -4.29
C ILE A 81 -6.22 0.62 -5.77
N HIS A 82 -5.33 0.03 -6.57
CA HIS A 82 -5.31 0.20 -8.02
C HIS A 82 -5.72 -1.11 -8.70
N LYS A 83 -6.55 -1.04 -9.73
CA LYS A 83 -6.99 -2.20 -10.50
C LYS A 83 -5.82 -2.84 -11.26
N GLY A 84 -5.84 -4.16 -11.37
CA GLY A 84 -4.81 -4.93 -12.07
C GLY A 84 -3.53 -5.17 -11.28
N ALA A 85 -2.55 -5.78 -11.94
CA ALA A 85 -1.32 -6.28 -11.32
C ALA A 85 -0.14 -5.29 -11.38
N ASN A 86 -0.32 -4.12 -11.97
CA ASN A 86 0.73 -3.13 -12.10
C ASN A 86 0.93 -2.37 -10.78
N ILE A 87 2.18 -2.24 -10.35
CA ILE A 87 2.54 -1.41 -9.20
C ILE A 87 2.46 0.06 -9.60
N ASN A 88 1.37 0.72 -9.22
CA ASN A 88 1.19 2.15 -9.35
C ASN A 88 1.15 2.81 -7.97
N ILE A 89 2.19 3.57 -7.64
CA ILE A 89 2.30 4.30 -6.37
C ILE A 89 2.04 5.81 -6.54
N LEU A 90 1.51 6.25 -7.68
CA LEU A 90 1.19 7.66 -7.86
C LEU A 90 -0.05 8.00 -7.04
N GLY A 91 0.04 8.99 -6.17
CA GLY A 91 -1.11 9.52 -5.41
C GLY A 91 -2.03 10.43 -6.22
N TYR A 92 -1.88 10.48 -7.55
CA TYR A 92 -2.65 11.34 -8.44
C TYR A 92 -2.76 10.70 -9.83
N VAL A 93 -3.73 11.18 -10.60
CA VAL A 93 -3.88 10.90 -12.03
C VAL A 93 -3.91 12.20 -12.82
N GLN A 94 -3.57 12.15 -14.11
CA GLN A 94 -3.56 13.34 -14.97
C GLN A 94 -4.98 13.75 -15.38
N ASN A 95 -5.85 12.77 -15.62
CA ASN A 95 -7.20 12.99 -16.13
C ASN A 95 -8.23 12.30 -15.24
N LYS A 96 -9.41 12.90 -15.09
CA LYS A 96 -10.48 12.40 -14.23
C LYS A 96 -10.93 10.97 -14.57
N ASN A 97 -10.96 10.61 -15.86
CA ASN A 97 -11.34 9.27 -16.31
C ASN A 97 -10.38 8.17 -15.82
N GLN A 98 -9.13 8.50 -15.50
CA GLN A 98 -8.17 7.53 -14.95
C GLN A 98 -8.47 7.21 -13.48
N LEU A 99 -9.35 7.95 -12.81
CA LEU A 99 -9.83 7.59 -11.47
C LEU A 99 -10.60 6.26 -11.48
N ASP A 100 -11.15 5.86 -12.63
CA ASP A 100 -11.86 4.59 -12.79
C ASP A 100 -10.94 3.37 -12.57
N ASP A 101 -9.61 3.55 -12.66
CA ASP A 101 -8.62 2.52 -12.35
C ASP A 101 -8.34 2.39 -10.85
N TRP A 102 -8.89 3.29 -10.01
CA TRP A 102 -8.73 3.28 -8.56
C TRP A 102 -10.01 2.84 -7.87
N ILE A 103 -9.85 2.09 -6.79
CA ILE A 103 -10.96 1.61 -5.97
C ILE A 103 -11.02 2.45 -4.70
N ASP A 104 -12.22 2.92 -4.35
CA ASP A 104 -12.49 3.58 -3.08
C ASP A 104 -12.21 2.62 -1.91
N PRO A 105 -11.15 2.86 -1.11
CA PRO A 105 -10.76 1.94 -0.05
C PRO A 105 -11.81 1.83 1.06
N SER A 106 -12.66 2.84 1.25
CA SER A 106 -13.69 2.84 2.30
C SER A 106 -14.66 1.67 2.21
N LYS A 107 -14.83 1.10 1.00
CA LYS A 107 -15.65 -0.08 0.76
C LYS A 107 -15.10 -1.36 1.43
N TYR A 108 -13.81 -1.38 1.78
CA TYR A 108 -13.10 -2.54 2.32
C TYR A 108 -12.49 -2.27 3.70
N LEU A 109 -12.74 -1.10 4.28
CA LEU A 109 -12.34 -0.76 5.64
C LEU A 109 -13.51 -1.09 6.59
N GLN A 110 -13.26 -1.93 7.59
CA GLN A 110 -14.18 -2.22 8.69
C GLN A 110 -13.77 -1.45 9.94
#